data_AF-A0A918N9P4-F1
#
_entry.id   AF-A0A918N9P4-F1
#
_cell.length_a   1.000
_cell.length_b   1.000
_cell.length_c   1.000
_cell.angle_alpha   90.00
_cell.angle_beta   90.00
_cell.angle_gamma   90.00
#
_symmetry.space_group_name_H-M   'P 1'
#
loop_
_entity.id
_entity.type
_entity.pdbx_description
1 polymer ?
#
loop_
_entity_poly.entity_id
_entity_poly.type
_entity_poly.pdbx_seq_one_letter_code
_entity_poly.pdbx_strand_id
1 'polypeptide(L)'
;MIRASLALTALLSLSTASTAETGLNLYQSCKLAQKAISGQHDGLSNEQFMKAIQCASMVEGMRYMADLYRTIDQGLILACIPDGKSTGDIVDSIVSYIESDPELLDMDESMVATSALTRSYKCN
;
A
#
# COMPACT_ATOMS: atom_id res chain seq x y z
N MET A 1 53.44 15.38 0.44
CA MET A 1 52.73 14.09 0.24
C MET A 1 51.58 13.98 1.22
N ILE A 2 50.36 13.86 0.68
CA ILE A 2 49.25 13.05 1.22
C ILE A 2 48.82 13.35 2.67
N ARG A 3 48.15 14.48 2.98
CA ARG A 3 47.45 14.65 4.29
C ARG A 3 46.17 15.50 4.30
N ALA A 4 45.55 15.83 3.17
CA ALA A 4 44.39 16.75 3.14
C ALA A 4 43.08 16.18 2.57
N SER A 5 43.00 14.87 2.26
CA SER A 5 41.86 14.32 1.50
C SER A 5 40.91 13.40 2.29
N LEU A 6 41.04 13.29 3.63
CA LEU A 6 40.27 12.33 4.43
C LEU A 6 39.07 12.91 5.21
N ALA A 7 38.85 14.23 5.22
CA ALA A 7 37.78 14.83 6.02
C ALA A 7 36.46 15.08 5.27
N LEU A 8 36.43 14.94 3.94
CA LEU A 8 35.26 15.33 3.14
C LEU A 8 34.25 14.20 2.90
N THR A 9 34.60 12.94 3.18
CA THR A 9 33.72 11.79 2.93
C THR A 9 32.78 11.46 4.10
N ALA A 10 33.00 12.05 5.28
CA ALA A 10 32.20 11.77 6.48
C ALA A 10 30.88 12.55 6.57
N LEU A 11 30.66 13.56 5.72
CA LEU A 11 29.45 14.39 5.70
C LEU A 11 28.37 13.91 4.71
N LEU A 12 28.65 12.87 3.91
CA LEU A 12 27.69 12.30 2.95
C LEU A 12 26.88 11.12 3.54
N SER A 13 27.08 10.80 4.82
CA SER A 13 26.29 9.78 5.52
C SER A 13 25.04 10.35 6.19
N LEU A 14 24.56 11.54 5.79
CA LEU A 14 23.24 12.02 6.20
C LEU A 14 22.22 10.99 5.73
N SER A 15 21.74 10.23 6.71
CA SER A 15 20.78 9.16 6.61
C SER A 15 19.61 9.67 5.78
N THR A 16 19.35 9.03 4.65
CA THR A 16 18.02 9.12 4.03
C THR A 16 17.06 8.59 5.10
N ALA A 17 16.43 9.49 5.85
CA ALA A 17 15.31 9.12 6.68
C ALA A 17 14.28 8.58 5.70
N SER A 18 14.21 7.25 5.60
CA SER A 18 13.08 6.58 4.99
C SER A 18 11.89 7.10 5.78
N THR A 19 11.13 8.01 5.18
CA THR A 19 9.80 8.33 5.65
C THR A 19 9.04 7.02 5.59
N ALA A 20 8.85 6.39 6.76
CA ALA A 20 8.11 5.16 6.87
C ALA A 20 6.75 5.38 6.20
N GLU A 21 6.40 4.52 5.24
CA GLU A 21 5.08 4.59 4.62
C GLU A 21 4.06 4.14 5.66
N THR A 22 3.12 5.02 6.01
CA THR A 22 2.12 4.76 7.05
C THR A 22 0.73 4.50 6.45
N GLY A 23 -0.20 4.04 7.28
CA GLY A 23 -1.61 3.89 6.91
C GLY A 23 -2.24 5.19 6.39
N LEU A 24 -1.73 6.36 6.76
CA LEU A 24 -2.13 7.64 6.18
C LEU A 24 -1.78 7.73 4.68
N ASN A 25 -0.57 7.31 4.31
CA ASN A 25 -0.14 7.32 2.90
C ASN A 25 -0.98 6.34 2.09
N LEU A 26 -1.20 5.14 2.65
CA LEU A 26 -2.09 4.14 2.07
C LEU A 26 -3.49 4.70 1.86
N TYR A 27 -4.08 5.30 2.90
CA TYR A 27 -5.41 5.88 2.86
C TYR A 27 -5.53 6.93 1.75
N GLN A 28 -4.60 7.89 1.71
CA GLN A 28 -4.61 8.95 0.70
C GLN A 28 -4.49 8.38 -0.72
N SER A 29 -3.55 7.47 -0.94
CA SER A 29 -3.34 6.81 -2.23
C SER A 29 -4.58 6.01 -2.67
N CYS A 30 -5.22 5.30 -1.74
CA CYS A 30 -6.41 4.52 -2.04
C CYS A 30 -7.68 5.37 -2.24
N LYS A 31 -7.85 6.50 -1.54
CA LYS A 31 -8.91 7.47 -1.86
C LYS A 31 -8.74 8.05 -3.27
N LEU A 32 -7.51 8.32 -3.70
CA LEU A 32 -7.23 8.75 -5.07
C LEU A 32 -7.52 7.64 -6.08
N ALA A 33 -7.20 6.38 -5.75
CA ALA A 33 -7.56 5.22 -6.57
C ALA A 33 -9.08 5.05 -6.71
N GLN A 34 -9.87 5.18 -5.63
CA GLN A 34 -11.34 5.17 -5.68
C GLN A 34 -11.87 6.22 -6.66
N LYS A 35 -11.33 7.44 -6.57
CA LYS A 35 -11.72 8.55 -7.43
C LYS A 35 -11.37 8.26 -8.90
N ALA A 36 -10.18 7.75 -9.18
CA ALA A 36 -9.76 7.39 -10.55
C ALA A 36 -10.60 6.24 -11.13
N ILE A 37 -10.82 5.16 -10.37
CA ILE A 37 -11.56 3.95 -10.79
C ILE A 37 -13.04 4.26 -11.04
N SER A 38 -13.65 5.15 -10.25
CA SER A 38 -15.03 5.61 -10.45
C SER A 38 -15.21 6.55 -11.64
N GLY A 39 -14.15 6.80 -12.43
CA GLY A 39 -14.17 7.66 -13.60
C GLY A 39 -14.01 9.14 -13.27
N GLN A 40 -13.88 9.53 -12.00
CA GLN A 40 -13.68 10.92 -11.56
C GLN A 40 -12.22 11.37 -11.67
N HIS A 41 -11.52 11.00 -12.74
CA HIS A 41 -10.11 11.32 -12.96
C HIS A 41 -9.88 12.78 -13.38
N ASP A 42 -10.93 13.47 -13.84
CA ASP A 42 -10.89 14.91 -14.14
C ASP A 42 -10.51 15.71 -12.89
N GLY A 43 -9.36 16.40 -12.97
CA GLY A 43 -8.82 17.21 -11.87
C GLY A 43 -7.86 16.49 -10.93
N LEU A 44 -7.48 15.23 -11.21
CA LEU A 44 -6.28 14.66 -10.59
C LEU A 44 -5.03 15.24 -11.27
N SER A 45 -4.11 15.77 -10.48
CA SER A 45 -2.76 16.07 -10.95
C SER A 45 -2.01 14.78 -11.32
N ASN A 46 -0.94 14.89 -12.11
CA ASN A 46 -0.09 13.74 -12.44
C ASN A 46 0.44 13.02 -11.19
N GLU A 47 0.83 13.76 -10.15
CA GLU A 47 1.30 13.17 -8.89
C GLU A 47 0.19 12.38 -8.19
N GLN A 48 -1.03 12.95 -8.12
CA GLN A 48 -2.17 12.26 -7.53
C GLN A 48 -2.56 11.01 -8.33
N PHE A 49 -2.45 11.07 -9.65
CA PHE A 49 -2.68 9.91 -10.51
C PHE A 49 -1.64 8.82 -10.27
N MET A 50 -0.36 9.16 -10.07
CA MET A 50 0.67 8.19 -9.69
C MET A 50 0.40 7.55 -8.33
N LYS A 51 -0.06 8.32 -7.33
CA LYS A 51 -0.49 7.79 -6.02
C LYS A 51 -1.70 6.86 -6.14
N ALA A 52 -2.67 7.19 -7.00
CA ALA A 52 -3.80 6.31 -7.32
C ALA A 52 -3.31 4.98 -7.92
N ILE A 53 -2.38 5.03 -8.89
CA ILE A 53 -1.75 3.85 -9.49
C ILE A 53 -1.01 3.01 -8.43
N GLN A 54 -0.32 3.65 -7.49
CA GLN A 54 0.40 2.96 -6.42
C GLN A 54 -0.54 2.08 -5.59
N CYS A 55 -1.65 2.63 -5.07
CA CYS A 55 -2.62 1.80 -4.32
C CYS A 55 -3.23 0.70 -5.19
N ALA A 56 -3.67 1.02 -6.41
CA ALA A 56 -4.25 0.02 -7.32
C ALA A 56 -3.28 -1.14 -7.61
N SER A 57 -2.01 -0.82 -7.86
CA SER A 57 -0.97 -1.81 -8.15
C SER A 57 -0.60 -2.65 -6.93
N MET A 58 -0.56 -2.04 -5.75
CA MET A 58 -0.35 -2.76 -4.49
C MET A 58 -1.47 -3.77 -4.25
N VAL A 59 -2.73 -3.34 -4.39
CA VAL A 59 -3.92 -4.20 -4.26
C VAL A 59 -3.87 -5.39 -5.22
N GLU A 60 -3.51 -5.14 -6.48
CA GLU A 60 -3.33 -6.19 -7.48
C GLU A 60 -2.22 -7.17 -7.12
N GLY A 61 -1.09 -6.65 -6.62
CA GLY A 61 0.01 -7.47 -6.10
C GLY A 61 -0.42 -8.35 -4.92
N MET A 62 -1.20 -7.81 -3.98
CA MET A 62 -1.71 -8.57 -2.84
C MET A 62 -2.69 -9.66 -3.27
N ARG A 63 -3.56 -9.37 -4.25
CA ARG A 63 -4.45 -10.38 -4.86
C ARG A 63 -3.65 -11.52 -5.49
N TYR A 64 -2.66 -11.18 -6.31
CA TYR A 64 -1.79 -12.17 -6.94
C TYR A 64 -1.04 -13.02 -5.90
N MET A 65 -0.52 -12.40 -4.84
CA MET A 65 0.14 -13.12 -3.75
C MET A 65 -0.82 -14.06 -3.01
N ALA A 66 -2.06 -13.64 -2.75
CA ALA A 66 -3.07 -14.48 -2.14
C ALA A 66 -3.37 -15.72 -3.00
N ASP A 67 -3.51 -15.53 -4.31
CA ASP A 67 -3.70 -16.63 -5.26
C ASP A 67 -2.48 -17.56 -5.32
N LEU A 68 -1.28 -17.00 -5.33
CA LEU A 68 -0.04 -17.79 -5.30
C LEU A 68 0.04 -18.66 -4.05
N TYR A 69 -0.24 -18.10 -2.86
CA TYR A 69 -0.24 -18.86 -1.61
C TYR A 69 -1.29 -19.97 -1.60
N ARG A 70 -2.47 -19.76 -2.20
CA ARG A 70 -3.48 -20.84 -2.36
C ARG A 70 -2.94 -22.06 -3.10
N THR A 71 -1.97 -21.85 -4.01
CA THR A 71 -1.38 -22.94 -4.81
C THR A 71 -0.17 -23.61 -4.15
N ILE A 72 0.59 -22.88 -3.32
CA ILE A 72 1.87 -23.36 -2.77
C ILE A 72 1.71 -23.86 -1.32
N ASP A 73 1.09 -23.06 -0.45
CA ASP A 73 0.94 -23.37 0.98
C ASP A 73 -0.28 -22.65 1.56
N GLN A 74 -1.31 -23.44 1.88
CA GLN A 74 -2.56 -22.91 2.43
C GLN A 74 -2.39 -22.33 3.85
N GLY A 75 -1.31 -22.67 4.56
CA GLY A 75 -1.01 -22.14 5.89
C GLY A 75 -0.55 -20.67 5.89
N LEU A 76 -0.19 -20.12 4.72
CA LEU A 76 0.26 -18.73 4.56
C LEU A 76 -0.81 -17.80 3.98
N ILE A 77 -2.03 -18.29 3.76
CA ILE A 77 -3.11 -17.47 3.20
C ILE A 77 -3.57 -16.45 4.24
N LEU A 78 -3.31 -15.17 3.97
CA LEU A 78 -3.73 -14.06 4.83
C LEU A 78 -5.17 -13.61 4.53
N ALA A 79 -5.65 -13.79 3.30
CA ALA A 79 -6.99 -13.39 2.86
C ALA A 79 -7.46 -14.27 1.69
N CYS A 80 -8.77 -14.58 1.66
CA CYS A 80 -9.41 -15.35 0.59
C CYS A 80 -10.27 -14.43 -0.27
N ILE A 81 -9.63 -13.64 -1.13
CA ILE A 81 -10.31 -12.71 -2.03
C ILE A 81 -11.11 -13.53 -3.07
N PRO A 82 -12.45 -13.38 -3.14
CA PRO A 82 -13.25 -14.14 -4.09
C PRO A 82 -12.94 -13.79 -5.55
N ASP A 83 -13.00 -14.80 -6.41
CA ASP A 83 -12.91 -14.63 -7.86
C ASP A 83 -14.02 -13.66 -8.31
N GLY A 84 -13.65 -12.68 -9.14
CA GLY A 84 -14.58 -11.66 -9.64
C GLY A 84 -14.62 -10.36 -8.83
N LYS A 85 -13.93 -10.27 -7.69
CA LYS A 85 -13.68 -8.97 -7.05
C LYS A 85 -12.79 -8.10 -7.93
N SER A 86 -13.28 -6.90 -8.23
CA SER A 86 -12.54 -5.89 -8.98
C SER A 86 -11.47 -5.25 -8.09
N THR A 87 -10.47 -4.61 -8.70
CA THR A 87 -9.51 -3.77 -7.97
C THR A 87 -10.23 -2.72 -7.12
N GLY A 88 -11.31 -2.13 -7.65
CA GLY A 88 -12.14 -1.16 -6.94
C GLY A 88 -12.75 -1.72 -5.66
N ASP A 89 -13.33 -2.92 -5.68
CA ASP A 89 -13.91 -3.57 -4.48
C ASP A 89 -12.87 -3.74 -3.37
N ILE A 90 -11.63 -4.06 -3.75
CA ILE A 90 -10.55 -4.32 -2.80
C ILE A 90 -10.01 -2.99 -2.24
N VAL A 91 -9.85 -1.97 -3.09
CA VAL A 91 -9.53 -0.59 -2.68
C VAL A 91 -10.58 -0.07 -1.70
N ASP A 92 -11.87 -0.26 -2.00
CA ASP A 92 -12.99 0.14 -1.13
C ASP A 92 -12.93 -0.53 0.24
N SER A 93 -12.52 -1.79 0.29
CA SER A 93 -12.36 -2.54 1.53
C SER A 93 -11.22 -1.99 2.39
N ILE A 94 -10.08 -1.62 1.78
CA ILE A 94 -8.96 -0.97 2.48
C ILE A 94 -9.38 0.39 3.03
N VAL A 95 -10.02 1.22 2.21
CA VAL A 95 -10.50 2.54 2.64
C VAL A 95 -11.49 2.41 3.80
N SER A 96 -12.47 1.51 3.69
CA SER A 96 -13.47 1.29 4.74
C SER A 96 -12.86 0.79 6.05
N TYR A 97 -11.79 -0.03 5.97
CA TYR A 97 -11.07 -0.50 7.14
C TYR A 97 -10.40 0.65 7.89
N ILE A 98 -9.66 1.52 7.18
CA ILE A 98 -8.97 2.66 7.76
C ILE A 98 -9.96 3.69 8.31
N GLU A 99 -11.06 3.96 7.60
CA GLU A 99 -12.11 4.88 8.09
C GLU A 99 -12.81 4.36 9.36
N SER A 100 -12.78 3.05 9.61
CA SER A 100 -13.36 2.45 10.82
C SER A 100 -12.50 2.59 12.07
N ASP A 101 -11.20 2.89 11.92
CA ASP A 101 -10.25 2.99 13.02
C ASP A 101 -9.10 3.96 12.69
N PRO A 102 -9.18 5.22 13.16
CA PRO A 102 -8.16 6.24 12.89
C PRO A 102 -6.77 5.93 13.46
N GLU A 103 -6.64 5.02 14.44
CA GLU A 103 -5.31 4.64 14.98
C GLU A 103 -4.44 3.94 13.93
N LEU A 104 -5.08 3.39 12.88
CA LEU A 104 -4.39 2.75 11.76
C LEU A 104 -3.56 3.73 10.91
N LEU A 105 -3.81 5.05 10.99
CA LEU A 105 -3.13 6.04 10.15
C LEU A 105 -1.62 6.15 10.44
N ASP A 106 -1.20 5.83 11.66
CA ASP A 106 0.19 5.90 12.10
C ASP A 106 0.91 4.54 12.01
N MET A 107 0.18 3.47 11.66
CA MET A 107 0.73 2.13 11.51
C MET A 107 1.42 1.93 10.16
N ASP A 108 2.26 0.90 10.05
CA ASP A 108 2.91 0.54 8.78
C ASP A 108 1.88 0.24 7.67
N GLU A 109 2.09 0.80 6.47
CA GLU A 109 1.19 0.66 5.32
C GLU A 109 0.88 -0.80 4.98
N SER A 110 1.90 -1.67 4.94
CA SER A 110 1.73 -3.07 4.54
C SER A 110 0.93 -3.86 5.57
N MET A 111 1.13 -3.56 6.86
CA MET A 111 0.39 -4.16 7.95
C MET A 111 -1.08 -3.74 7.93
N VAL A 112 -1.37 -2.46 7.67
CA VAL A 112 -2.73 -1.95 7.55
C VAL A 112 -3.44 -2.58 6.36
N ALA A 113 -2.80 -2.60 5.18
CA ALA A 113 -3.36 -3.21 3.98
C ALA A 113 -3.68 -4.70 4.20
N THR A 114 -2.74 -5.44 4.79
CA THR A 114 -2.92 -6.87 5.08
C THR A 114 -4.08 -7.10 6.04
N SER A 115 -4.13 -6.32 7.13
CA SER A 115 -5.19 -6.42 8.14
C SER A 115 -6.57 -6.10 7.55
N ALA A 116 -6.64 -5.12 6.65
CA ALA A 116 -7.85 -4.78 5.92
C ALA A 116 -8.36 -5.96 5.08
N LEU A 117 -7.47 -6.60 4.32
CA LEU A 117 -7.83 -7.75 3.48
C LEU A 117 -8.23 -8.96 4.33
N THR A 118 -7.48 -9.29 5.38
CA THR A 118 -7.80 -10.40 6.29
C THR A 118 -9.16 -10.21 6.96
N ARG A 119 -9.49 -8.97 7.37
CA ARG A 119 -10.80 -8.66 7.96
C ARG A 119 -11.94 -8.76 6.93
N SER A 120 -11.70 -8.29 5.71
CA SER A 120 -12.73 -8.16 4.66
C SER A 120 -13.00 -9.48 3.93
N TYR A 121 -11.99 -10.34 3.81
CA TYR A 121 -12.03 -11.56 3.01
C TYR A 121 -11.55 -12.77 3.82
N LYS A 122 -12.35 -13.18 4.80
CA LYS A 122 -12.06 -14.35 5.64
C LYS A 122 -12.02 -15.63 4.81
N CYS A 123 -11.05 -16.48 5.09
CA CYS A 123 -10.99 -17.85 4.57
C CYS A 123 -11.91 -18.75 5.40
N ASN A 124 -12.87 -19.41 4.76
CA ASN A 124 -13.75 -20.43 5.35
C ASN A 124 -13.70 -21.70 4.52
#